data_AF-A0ABD3Z9D0-F1
#
_entry.id   AF-A0ABD3Z9D0-F1
#
_cell.length_a   1.000
_cell.length_b   1.000
_cell.length_c   1.000
_cell.angle_alpha   90.00
_cell.angle_beta   90.00
_cell.angle_gamma   90.00
#
_symmetry.space_group_name_H-M   'P 1'
#
loop_
_entity.id
_entity.type
_entity.pdbx_description
1 polymer ?
#
loop_
_entity_poly.entity_id
_entity_poly.type
_entity_poly.pdbx_seq_one_letter_code
_entity_poly.pdbx_strand_id
1 'polypeptide(L)' 'STMAQNVLAPMTTRMLREYPGLSIDLVTGVPAPDLIADGLDLVVRVGALQDSSLFSKRLGSMPMVVCAAKSYL' A
#
# COMPACT_ATOMS: atom_id res chain seq x y z
N SER A 1 -2.62 -6.18 4.89
CA SER A 1 -2.26 -5.67 6.24
C SER A 1 -0.76 -5.44 6.43
N THR A 2 0.12 -6.35 5.98
CA THR A 2 1.59 -6.24 6.18
C THR A 2 2.25 -5.02 5.53
N MET A 3 1.91 -4.67 4.28
CA MET A 3 2.47 -3.49 3.61
C MET A 3 2.12 -2.18 4.33
N ALA A 4 0.86 -2.06 4.78
CA ALA A 4 0.39 -0.88 5.49
C ALA A 4 1.15 -0.67 6.80
N GLN A 5 1.35 -1.74 7.58
CA GLN A 5 2.04 -1.66 8.88
C GLN A 5 3.56 -1.48 8.73
N ASN A 6 4.20 -2.23 7.84
CA ASN A 6 5.67 -2.26 7.78
C ASN A 6 6.27 -1.17 6.87
N VAL A 7 5.48 -0.61 5.94
CA VAL A 7 5.97 0.37 4.96
C VAL A 7 5.21 1.69 5.07
N LEU A 8 3.87 1.67 4.98
CA LEU A 8 3.10 2.91 4.93
C LEU A 8 3.03 3.63 6.28
N ALA A 9 2.87 2.92 7.39
CA ALA A 9 2.79 3.52 8.73
C ALA A 9 4.05 4.33 9.12
N PRO A 10 5.30 3.82 8.96
CA PRO A 10 6.47 4.63 9.25
C PRO A 10 6.64 5.81 8.27
N MET A 11 6.28 5.65 6.99
CA MET A 11 6.33 6.74 6.00
C MET A 11 5.33 7.86 6.33
N THR A 12 4.08 7.51 6.63
CA THR A 12 3.03 8.46 7.01
C THR A 12 3.39 9.17 8.31
N THR A 13 3.94 8.46 9.29
CA THR A 13 4.45 9.07 10.53
C THR A 13 5.51 10.14 10.24
N ARG A 14 6.43 9.89 9.31
CA ARG A 14 7.42 10.89 8.88
C ARG A 14 6.77 12.08 8.18
N MET A 15 5.83 11.83 7.26
CA MET A 15 5.12 12.89 6.54
C MET A 15 4.31 13.79 7.47
N LEU A 16 3.60 13.22 8.45
CA LEU A 16 2.81 14.00 9.42
C LEU A 16 3.70 14.92 10.29
N ARG A 17 4.96 14.53 10.55
CA ARG A 17 5.92 15.39 11.26
C ARG A 17 6.45 16.51 10.36
N GLU A 18 6.67 16.22 9.08
CA GLU A 18 7.22 17.17 8.10
C GLU A 18 6.16 18.18 7.64
N TYR A 19 4.88 17.78 7.62
CA TYR A 19 3.74 18.58 7.19
C TYR A 19 2.64 18.61 8.26
N PRO A 20 2.69 19.52 9.23
CA PRO A 20 1.76 19.54 10.38
C PRO A 20 0.29 19.81 10.03
N GLY A 21 0.02 20.38 8.86
CA GLY A 21 -1.34 20.60 8.35
C GLY A 21 -1.90 19.41 7.56
N LEU A 22 -1.13 18.34 7.38
CA LEU A 22 -1.54 17.16 6.65
C LEU A 22 -2.36 16.25 7.56
N SER A 23 -3.54 15.82 7.08
CA SER A 23 -4.31 14.74 7.67
C SER A 23 -4.26 13.54 6.74
N ILE A 24 -4.02 12.35 7.28
CA ILE A 24 -3.96 11.10 6.51
C ILE A 24 -4.96 10.13 7.11
N ASP A 25 -5.91 9.68 6.29
CA ASP A 25 -6.74 8.52 6.59
C ASP A 25 -6.18 7.30 5.84
N LEU A 26 -5.77 6.27 6.58
CA LEU A 26 -5.13 5.09 6.03
C LEU A 26 -6.09 3.90 6.06
N VAL A 27 -6.76 3.66 4.93
CA VAL A 27 -7.68 2.53 4.75
C VAL A 27 -6.94 1.33 4.16
N THR A 28 -7.20 0.13 4.70
CA THR A 28 -6.65 -1.12 4.19
C THR A 28 -7.73 -2.13 3.88
N GLY A 29 -7.69 -2.74 2.69
CA GLY A 29 -8.63 -3.77 2.25
C GLY A 29 -7.96 -4.87 1.43
N VAL A 30 -8.53 -6.08 1.49
CA VAL A 30 -8.25 -7.18 0.56
C VAL A 30 -9.60 -7.76 0.11
N PRO A 31 -10.01 -7.60 -1.16
CA PRO A 31 -9.31 -6.96 -2.28
C PRO A 31 -9.08 -5.44 -2.08
N ALA A 32 -8.27 -4.83 -2.94
CA ALA A 32 -7.95 -3.41 -2.83
C ALA A 32 -9.24 -2.55 -2.92
N PRO A 33 -9.38 -1.49 -2.10
CA PRO A 33 -10.52 -0.60 -2.14
C PRO A 33 -10.62 0.15 -3.47
N ASP A 34 -11.83 0.56 -3.82
CA ASP A 34 -12.12 1.27 -5.07
C ASP A 34 -11.88 2.77 -4.86
N LEU A 35 -10.96 3.33 -5.64
CA LEU A 35 -10.58 4.74 -5.53
C LEU A 35 -11.78 5.69 -5.63
N ILE A 36 -12.71 5.41 -6.55
CA ILE A 36 -13.84 6.28 -6.87
C ILE A 36 -14.99 6.03 -5.88
N ALA A 37 -15.36 4.77 -5.68
CA ALA A 37 -16.50 4.44 -4.85
C ALA A 37 -16.24 4.73 -3.36
N ASP A 38 -15.01 4.55 -2.89
CA ASP A 38 -14.61 4.78 -1.50
C ASP A 38 -14.13 6.22 -1.24
N GLY A 39 -14.13 7.08 -2.27
CA GLY A 39 -13.73 8.49 -2.14
C GLY A 39 -12.27 8.68 -1.73
N LEU A 40 -11.39 7.80 -2.21
CA LEU A 40 -9.97 7.81 -1.87
C LEU A 40 -9.17 8.66 -2.86
N ASP A 41 -8.15 9.37 -2.37
CA ASP A 41 -7.25 10.14 -3.24
C ASP A 41 -6.21 9.26 -3.94
N LEU A 42 -5.79 8.17 -3.29
CA LEU A 42 -4.77 7.24 -3.80
C LEU A 42 -4.99 5.82 -3.27
N VAL A 43 -4.76 4.83 -4.14
CA VAL A 43 -4.68 3.40 -3.75
C VAL A 43 -3.32 2.83 -4.11
N VAL A 44 -2.65 2.22 -3.11
CA VAL A 44 -1.41 1.47 -3.31
C VAL A 44 -1.74 -0.02 -3.31
N ARG A 45 -1.48 -0.70 -4.44
CA ARG A 45 -1.73 -2.14 -4.59
C ARG A 45 -0.53 -2.88 -5.17
N VAL A 46 -0.46 -4.18 -4.87
CA VAL A 46 0.53 -5.12 -5.41
C VAL A 46 -0.17 -6.01 -6.42
N GLY A 47 0.43 -6.20 -7.60
CA GLY A 47 -0.10 -7.04 -8.66
C GLY A 47 -0.38 -6.28 -9.95
N ALA A 48 -0.93 -7.00 -10.94
CA ALA A 48 -1.27 -6.42 -12.22
C ALA A 48 -2.41 -5.41 -12.07
N LEU A 49 -2.28 -4.28 -12.76
CA LEU A 49 -3.35 -3.29 -12.87
C LEU A 49 -4.39 -3.82 -13.86
N GLN A 50 -5.66 -3.88 -13.46
CA GLN A 50 -6.74 -3.99 -14.45
C GLN A 50 -6.80 -2.70 -15.26
N ASP A 51 -7.17 -2.82 -16.55
CA ASP A 51 -7.27 -1.67 -17.44
C ASP A 51 -8.29 -0.68 -16.88
N SER A 52 -7.88 0.57 -16.70
CA SER A 52 -8.71 1.62 -16.11
C SER A 52 -8.31 2.95 -16.69
N SER A 53 -9.23 3.92 -16.71
CA SER A 53 -8.92 5.31 -17.08
C SER A 53 -8.09 6.05 -16.02
N LEU A 54 -7.74 5.39 -14.91
CA LEU A 54 -6.97 5.99 -13.83
C LEU A 54 -5.48 6.05 -14.17
N PHE A 55 -4.85 7.17 -13.82
CA PHE A 55 -3.41 7.28 -13.87
C PHE A 55 -2.76 6.36 -12.85
N SER A 56 -1.75 5.61 -13.31
CA SER A 56 -0.96 4.74 -12.45
C SER A 56 0.52 5.05 -12.57
N LYS A 57 1.24 4.88 -11.46
CA LYS A 57 2.69 5.02 -11.41
C LYS A 57 3.30 3.80 -10.73
N ARG A 58 4.25 3.15 -11.40
CA ARG A 58 5.00 2.04 -10.82
C ARG A 58 5.93 2.55 -9.71
N LEU A 59 5.70 2.10 -8.47
CA LEU A 59 6.54 2.44 -7.32
C LEU A 59 7.77 1.53 -7.19
N GLY A 60 7.66 0.27 -7.62
CA GLY A 60 8.74 -0.70 -7.51
C GLY A 60 8.29 -2.13 -7.82
N SER A 61 9.07 -3.09 -7.33
CA SER A 61 8.79 -4.53 -7.41
C SER A 61 9.00 -5.16 -6.05
N MET A 62 8.18 -6.16 -5.72
CA MET A 62 8.25 -6.91 -4.48
C MET A 62 8.49 -8.39 -4.81
N PRO A 63 9.75 -8.84 -4.90
CA PRO A 63 10.06 -10.23 -5.23
C PRO A 63 9.63 -11.16 -4.09
N MET A 64 9.06 -12.30 -4.45
CA MET A 64 8.66 -13.35 -3.52
C MET A 64 9.75 -14.43 -3.48
N VAL A 65 10.08 -14.90 -2.28
CA VAL A 65 11.01 -16.02 -2.08
C VAL A 65 10.29 -17.17 -1.39
N VAL A 66 10.58 -18.40 -1.82
CA VAL A 66 10.11 -19.60 -1.12
C VAL A 66 11.04 -19.83 0.06
N CYS A 67 10.48 -19.90 1.26
CA CYS A 67 11.22 -20.14 2.49
C CYS A 67 10.41 -21.05 3.42
N ALA A 68 11.12 -21.74 4.31
CA ALA A 68 10.55 -22.58 5.34
C ALA A 68 11.31 -22.39 6.64
N ALA A 69 10.65 -22.64 7.77
CA ALA A 69 11.34 -22.67 9.06
C ALA A 69 12.41 -23.78 9.04
N LYS A 70 13.56 -23.53 9.65
CA LYS A 70 14.66 -24.50 9.67
C LYS A 70 14.27 -25.85 10.29
N SER A 71 13.33 -25.85 11.23
CA SER A 71 12.81 -27.06 11.89
C SER A 71 11.86 -27.88 11.02
N TYR A 72 11.41 -27.34 9.88
CA TYR A 72 10.50 -28.01 8.96
C TYR A 72 11.24 -28.83 7.88
N LEU A 73 12.53 -28.54 7.68
CA LEU A 73 13.45 -29.21 6.76
C LEU A 73 14.40 -30.12 7.53
#